data_AF-A0A257ZNU8-F1
#
_entry.id   AF-A0A257ZNU8-F1
#
_cell.length_a   1.000
_cell.length_b   1.000
_cell.length_c   1.000
_cell.angle_alpha   90.00
_cell.angle_beta   90.00
_cell.angle_gamma   90.00
#
_symmetry.space_group_name_H-M   'P 1'
#
loop_
_entity.id
_entity.type
_entity.pdbx_description
1 polymer ?
#
loop_
_entity_poly.entity_id
_entity_poly.type
_entity_poly.pdbx_seq_one_letter_code
_entity_poly.pdbx_strand_id
1 'polypeptide(L)'
;MLESLPKEVRDGLDAARKRDERRKSRLRVKVGEAAFKVLRFWDDGFALDAGLSPAKLRGLVDVYDGSRHTFQCLIVASSIEDGELLCDFKRVTAVADRAALDFWRDENAPVGYLTGPKRN
;
A
#
# COMPACT_ATOMS: atom_id res chain seq x y z
N MET A 1 27.90 -19.35 -5.55
CA MET A 1 29.19 -18.62 -5.50
C MET A 1 29.25 -17.76 -6.76
N LEU A 2 28.96 -16.45 -6.64
CA LEU A 2 29.12 -15.48 -7.72
C LEU A 2 30.18 -14.49 -7.25
N GLU A 3 31.44 -14.83 -7.52
CA GLU A 3 32.59 -14.00 -7.17
C GLU A 3 32.62 -12.76 -8.07
N SER A 4 32.50 -11.61 -7.40
CA SER A 4 32.60 -10.23 -7.88
C SER A 4 32.36 -9.92 -9.38
N LEU A 5 31.13 -9.52 -9.70
CA LEU A 5 30.86 -8.71 -10.90
C LEU A 5 31.54 -7.32 -10.78
N PRO A 6 32.11 -6.74 -11.85
CA PRO A 6 32.56 -5.35 -11.86
C PRO A 6 31.47 -4.39 -11.41
N LYS A 7 31.85 -3.30 -10.72
CA LYS A 7 30.90 -2.35 -10.10
C LYS A 7 29.83 -1.85 -11.08
N GLU A 8 30.23 -1.50 -12.29
CA GLU A 8 29.35 -0.98 -13.34
C GLU A 8 28.29 -2.01 -13.80
N VAL A 9 28.65 -3.30 -13.83
CA VAL A 9 27.73 -4.38 -14.19
C VAL A 9 26.73 -4.63 -13.06
N ARG A 10 27.19 -4.51 -11.82
CA ARG A 10 26.36 -4.64 -10.61
C ARG A 10 25.34 -3.50 -10.52
N ASP A 11 25.82 -2.27 -10.66
CA ASP A 11 24.99 -1.06 -10.69
C ASP A 11 23.97 -1.11 -11.85
N GLY A 12 24.36 -1.65 -13.00
CA GLY A 12 23.48 -1.87 -14.15
C GLY A 12 22.39 -2.93 -13.89
N LEU A 13 22.75 -4.05 -13.26
CA LEU A 13 21.80 -5.11 -12.90
C LEU A 13 20.81 -4.63 -11.84
N ASP A 14 21.28 -3.90 -10.83
CA ASP A 14 20.46 -3.34 -9.76
C ASP A 14 19.52 -2.26 -10.32
N ALA A 15 20.01 -1.40 -11.21
CA ALA A 15 19.17 -0.43 -11.90
C ALA A 15 18.11 -1.10 -12.78
N ALA A 16 18.43 -2.20 -13.47
CA ALA A 16 17.48 -2.97 -14.28
C ALA A 16 16.42 -3.67 -13.41
N ARG A 17 16.83 -4.26 -12.29
CA ARG A 17 15.93 -4.91 -11.32
C ARG A 17 14.98 -3.90 -10.68
N LYS A 18 15.51 -2.76 -10.20
CA LYS A 18 14.72 -1.62 -9.69
C LYS A 18 13.77 -1.06 -10.76
N ARG A 19 14.18 -1.03 -12.04
CA ARG A 19 13.30 -0.60 -13.15
C ARG A 19 12.17 -1.59 -13.42
N ASP A 20 12.43 -2.89 -13.39
CA ASP A 20 11.41 -3.93 -13.61
C ASP A 20 10.42 -4.00 -12.43
N GLU A 21 10.90 -3.86 -11.19
CA GLU A 21 10.07 -3.73 -9.99
C GLU A 21 9.24 -2.44 -10.01
N ARG A 22 9.83 -1.30 -10.41
CA ARG A 22 9.10 -0.07 -10.71
C ARG A 22 8.04 -0.30 -11.81
N ARG A 23 8.25 -1.21 -12.76
CA ARG A 23 7.29 -1.44 -13.86
C ARG A 23 6.10 -2.31 -13.42
N LYS A 24 6.29 -3.18 -12.43
CA LYS A 24 5.25 -4.08 -11.88
C LYS A 24 4.43 -3.43 -10.75
N SER A 25 5.00 -2.52 -9.97
CA SER A 25 4.30 -1.84 -8.88
C SER A 25 3.72 -0.49 -9.34
N ARG A 26 2.38 -0.41 -9.44
CA ARG A 26 1.62 0.86 -9.49
C ARG A 26 1.31 1.40 -8.10
N LEU A 27 1.76 0.72 -7.04
CA LEU A 27 1.44 1.08 -5.68
C LEU A 27 2.07 2.42 -5.30
N ARG A 28 1.27 3.26 -4.64
CA ARG A 28 1.68 4.58 -4.14
C ARG A 28 1.23 4.73 -2.70
N VAL A 29 2.12 5.29 -1.87
CA VAL A 29 1.85 5.66 -0.49
C VAL A 29 1.65 7.17 -0.44
N LYS A 30 0.54 7.62 0.12
CA LYS A 30 0.24 9.04 0.34
C LYS A 30 0.39 9.39 1.82
N VAL A 31 1.15 10.44 2.10
CA VAL A 31 1.39 10.99 3.44
C VAL A 31 1.10 12.48 3.40
N GLY A 32 -0.02 12.90 4.00
CA GLY A 32 -0.53 14.26 3.82
C GLY A 32 -0.78 14.55 2.34
N GLU A 33 -0.08 15.55 1.79
CA GLU A 33 -0.19 15.91 0.36
C GLU A 33 0.87 15.23 -0.54
N ALA A 34 1.89 14.59 0.06
CA ALA A 34 2.96 13.94 -0.69
C ALA A 34 2.60 12.50 -1.07
N ALA A 35 3.04 12.05 -2.24
CA ALA A 35 2.86 10.69 -2.71
C ALA A 35 4.19 10.06 -3.16
N PHE A 36 4.50 8.89 -2.63
CA PHE A 36 5.74 8.15 -2.90
C PHE A 36 5.42 6.83 -3.59
N LYS A 37 6.24 6.44 -4.55
CA LYS A 37 6.10 5.15 -5.23
C LYS A 37 6.65 4.03 -4.36
N VAL A 38 5.90 2.94 -4.24
CA VAL A 38 6.34 1.72 -3.57
C VAL A 38 7.24 0.92 -4.52
N LEU A 39 8.48 0.68 -4.12
CA LEU A 39 9.46 -0.11 -4.87
C LEU A 39 9.26 -1.60 -4.64
N ARG A 40 9.10 -1.99 -3.36
CA ARG A 40 8.83 -3.37 -2.93
C ARG A 40 7.75 -3.38 -1.86
N PHE A 41 6.97 -4.45 -1.82
CA PHE A 41 5.86 -4.62 -0.88
C PHE A 41 5.85 -6.05 -0.34
N TRP A 42 5.61 -6.23 0.95
CA TRP A 42 5.50 -7.52 1.63
C TRP A 42 4.48 -7.41 2.77
N ASP A 43 4.21 -8.52 3.46
CA ASP A 43 3.10 -8.61 4.41
C ASP A 43 3.19 -7.60 5.57
N ASP A 44 4.41 -7.32 6.04
CA ASP A 44 4.67 -6.47 7.20
C ASP A 44 5.23 -5.09 6.85
N GLY A 45 5.32 -4.72 5.57
CA GLY A 45 5.86 -3.41 5.20
C GLY A 45 6.05 -3.16 3.72
N PHE A 46 6.75 -2.06 3.43
CA PHE A 46 7.13 -1.69 2.06
C PHE A 46 8.43 -0.89 2.02
N ALA A 47 9.01 -0.83 0.83
CA ALA A 47 10.21 -0.04 0.54
C ALA A 47 9.88 1.16 -0.36
N LEU A 48 10.42 2.33 0.00
CA LEU A 48 10.37 3.55 -0.81
C LEU A 48 11.78 3.94 -1.27
N ASP A 49 11.87 4.87 -2.22
CA ASP A 49 13.14 5.48 -2.61
C ASP A 49 13.63 6.42 -1.50
N ALA A 50 14.80 6.14 -0.91
CA ALA A 50 15.31 6.91 0.23
C ALA A 50 15.75 8.34 -0.15
N GLY A 51 16.07 8.59 -1.43
CA GLY A 51 16.45 9.92 -1.89
C GLY A 51 15.25 10.84 -2.13
N LEU A 52 14.07 10.27 -2.36
CA LEU A 52 12.83 11.00 -2.59
C LEU A 52 11.91 11.05 -1.37
N SER A 53 12.14 10.18 -0.39
CA SER A 53 11.29 10.03 0.79
C SER A 53 11.95 10.62 2.03
N PRO A 54 11.20 11.26 2.95
CA PRO A 54 11.73 11.70 4.23
C PRO A 54 12.30 10.52 5.04
N ALA A 55 13.55 10.62 5.50
CA ALA A 55 14.20 9.56 6.29
C ALA A 55 13.47 9.20 7.61
N LYS A 56 12.62 10.09 8.12
CA LYS A 56 11.83 9.88 9.35
C LYS A 56 10.34 9.69 9.05
N LEU A 57 9.99 9.03 7.95
CA LEU A 57 8.60 8.79 7.60
C LEU A 57 7.91 7.96 8.71
N ARG A 58 6.89 8.52 9.33
CA ARG A 58 6.11 7.86 10.39
C ARG A 58 4.70 8.41 10.39
N GLY A 59 3.73 7.57 10.74
CA GLY A 59 2.36 7.98 10.98
C GLY A 59 1.36 7.25 10.09
N LEU A 60 0.18 7.84 9.96
CA LEU A 60 -0.91 7.28 9.18
C LEU A 60 -0.69 7.59 7.69
N VAL A 61 -0.78 6.57 6.86
CA VAL A 61 -0.59 6.68 5.42
C VAL A 61 -1.68 5.91 4.68
N ASP A 62 -2.00 6.37 3.48
CA ASP A 62 -2.96 5.74 2.59
C ASP A 62 -2.23 5.06 1.43
N VAL A 63 -2.59 3.82 1.10
CA VAL A 63 -1.96 3.04 0.02
C VAL A 63 -2.92 2.86 -1.15
N TYR A 64 -2.47 3.27 -2.33
CA TYR A 64 -3.25 3.26 -3.57
C TYR A 64 -2.64 2.31 -4.60
N ASP A 65 -3.49 1.56 -5.31
CA ASP A 65 -3.14 0.91 -6.58
C ASP A 65 -3.79 1.69 -7.74
N GLY A 66 -3.00 2.53 -8.41
CA GLY A 66 -3.52 3.48 -9.37
C GLY A 66 -4.45 4.50 -8.69
N SER A 67 -5.73 4.51 -9.07
CA SER A 67 -6.76 5.38 -8.48
C SER A 67 -7.50 4.73 -7.30
N ARG A 68 -7.32 3.42 -7.07
CA ARG A 68 -8.04 2.69 -6.03
C ARG A 68 -7.34 2.84 -4.68
N HIS A 69 -8.04 3.37 -3.67
CA HIS A 69 -7.58 3.34 -2.28
C HIS A 69 -7.71 1.91 -1.74
N THR A 70 -6.60 1.26 -1.42
CA THR A 70 -6.58 -0.16 -1.07
C THR A 70 -6.70 -0.35 0.44
N PHE A 71 -5.87 0.35 1.22
CA PHE A 71 -5.89 0.29 2.67
C PHE A 71 -5.16 1.49 3.28
N GLN A 72 -5.48 1.76 4.55
CA GLN A 72 -4.82 2.74 5.38
C GLN A 72 -3.98 2.02 6.44
N CYS A 73 -2.75 2.49 6.69
CA CYS A 73 -1.88 1.87 7.68
C CYS A 73 -1.09 2.89 8.50
N LEU A 74 -0.74 2.50 9.73
CA LEU A 74 0.24 3.22 10.54
C LEU A 74 1.61 2.63 10.26
N ILE A 75 2.56 3.46 9.85
CA ILE A 75 3.92 3.04 9.49
C ILE A 75 4.98 3.70 10.37
N VAL A 76 6.15 3.07 10.41
CA VAL A 76 7.39 3.66 10.89
C VAL A 76 8.53 3.31 9.95
N ALA A 77 9.36 4.30 9.61
CA ALA A 77 10.65 4.06 8.97
C ALA A 77 11.53 3.20 9.87
N SER A 78 11.95 2.04 9.38
CA SER A 78 12.76 1.06 10.13
C SER A 78 14.24 1.21 9.84
N SER A 79 14.65 1.19 8.56
CA SER A 79 16.04 1.37 8.15
C SER A 79 16.16 1.95 6.73
N ILE A 80 17.38 2.37 6.37
CA ILE A 80 17.75 2.70 4.99
C ILE A 80 18.83 1.72 4.54
N GLU A 81 18.53 0.95 3.50
CA GLU A 81 19.39 -0.11 2.96
C GLU A 81 19.39 -0.01 1.43
N ASP A 82 20.56 -0.05 0.80
CA ASP A 82 20.71 0.00 -0.67
C ASP A 82 19.96 1.15 -1.39
N GLY A 83 19.82 2.28 -0.71
CA GLY A 83 19.10 3.46 -1.20
C GLY A 83 17.58 3.36 -1.10
N GLU A 84 17.07 2.37 -0.38
CA GLU A 84 15.65 2.17 -0.09
C GLU A 84 15.35 2.49 1.37
N LEU A 85 14.25 3.20 1.61
CA LEU A 85 13.70 3.43 2.94
C LEU A 85 12.71 2.31 3.24
N LEU A 86 13.06 1.42 4.17
CA LEU A 86 12.19 0.36 4.66
C LEU A 86 11.21 0.95 5.69
N CYS A 87 9.93 0.62 5.52
CA CYS A 87 8.86 1.06 6.40
C CYS A 87 8.07 -0.17 6.88
N ASP A 88 7.93 -0.29 8.20
CA ASP A 88 7.20 -1.39 8.82
C ASP A 88 5.77 -0.96 9.16
N PHE A 89 4.83 -1.88 8.99
CA PHE A 89 3.46 -1.72 9.47
C PHE A 89 3.39 -1.86 11.00
N LYS A 90 2.78 -0.87 11.65
CA LYS A 90 2.33 -0.97 13.05
C LYS A 90 0.86 -1.33 13.16
N ARG A 91 0.06 -0.99 12.15
CA ARG A 91 -1.34 -1.37 12.03
C ARG A 91 -1.76 -1.29 10.58
N VAL A 92 -2.51 -2.28 10.09
CA VAL A 92 -3.09 -2.28 8.75
C VAL A 92 -4.62 -2.34 8.87
N THR A 93 -5.31 -1.38 8.26
CA THR A 93 -6.77 -1.33 8.21
C THR A 93 -7.20 -1.31 6.75
N ALA A 94 -7.78 -2.41 6.28
CA ALA A 94 -8.35 -2.48 4.94
C ALA A 94 -9.46 -1.42 4.77
N VAL A 95 -9.48 -0.72 3.64
CA VAL A 95 -10.58 0.19 3.33
C VAL A 95 -11.82 -0.66 3.05
N ALA A 96 -12.89 -0.40 3.79
CA ALA A 96 -14.18 -1.03 3.56
C ALA A 96 -15.05 -0.12 2.69
N ASP A 97 -15.57 -0.66 1.59
CA ASP A 97 -16.48 0.06 0.69
C ASP A 97 -17.90 0.25 1.28
N ARG A 98 -18.13 -0.26 2.50
CA ARG A 98 -19.38 -0.14 3.24
C ARG A 98 -19.12 0.28 4.68
N ALA A 99 -20.05 1.07 5.22
CA ALA A 99 -20.04 1.39 6.65
C ALA A 99 -20.05 0.11 7.49
N ALA A 100 -19.40 0.18 8.65
CA ALA A 100 -19.54 -0.87 9.66
C ALA A 100 -21.02 -0.96 10.07
N LEU A 101 -21.59 -2.16 10.00
CA LEU A 101 -22.91 -2.41 10.56
C LEU A 101 -22.80 -2.37 12.08
N ASP A 102 -23.60 -1.52 12.71
CA ASP A 102 -23.75 -1.38 14.16
C ASP A 102 -24.79 -2.36 14.73
N PHE A 103 -25.44 -3.15 13.87
CA PHE A 103 -26.41 -4.17 14.25
C PHE A 103 -26.14 -5.52 13.57
N TRP A 104 -26.52 -6.59 14.27
CA TRP A 104 -26.55 -7.94 13.74
C TRP A 104 -27.67 -8.07 12.68
N ARG A 105 -27.35 -8.60 11.49
CA ARG A 105 -28.35 -8.98 10.49
C ARG A 105 -28.65 -10.46 10.62
N ASP A 106 -29.92 -10.79 10.82
CA ASP A 106 -30.43 -12.15 10.69
C ASP A 106 -30.25 -12.65 9.25
N GLU A 107 -29.98 -13.95 9.08
CA GLU A 107 -29.79 -14.58 7.76
C GLU A 107 -31.03 -14.44 6.87
N ASN A 108 -32.22 -14.34 7.46
CA ASN A 108 -33.49 -14.19 6.77
C ASN A 108 -34.04 -12.74 6.79
N ALA A 109 -33.18 -11.75 7.04
CA ALA A 109 -33.61 -10.36 7.09
C ALA A 109 -34.20 -9.89 5.72
N PRO A 110 -35.35 -9.21 5.71
CA PRO A 110 -35.98 -8.75 4.48
C PRO A 110 -35.07 -7.76 3.72
N VAL A 111 -34.86 -8.05 2.43
CA VAL A 111 -33.96 -7.27 1.55
C VAL A 111 -34.60 -6.04 0.92
N GLY A 112 -35.91 -5.83 1.14
CA GLY A 112 -36.63 -4.70 0.57
C GLY A 112 -38.09 -4.65 1.00
N TYR A 113 -38.70 -3.48 0.84
CA TYR A 113 -40.11 -3.23 1.13
C TYR A 113 -40.95 -3.44 -0.14
N LEU A 114 -41.92 -4.35 -0.09
CA LEU A 114 -42.92 -4.52 -1.14
C LEU A 114 -44.14 -3.68 -0.77
N THR A 115 -44.42 -2.63 -1.54
CA THR A 115 -45.67 -1.89 -1.39
C THR A 115 -46.83 -2.79 -1.82
N GLY A 116 -47.79 -2.99 -0.92
CA GLY A 116 -49.05 -3.67 -1.24
C GLY A 116 -49.81 -2.98 -2.37
N PRO A 117 -50.73 -3.68 -3.05
CA PRO A 117 -51.51 -3.11 -4.14
C PRO A 117 -52.32 -1.90 -3.64
N LYS A 118 -52.30 -0.81 -4.40
CA LYS A 118 -53.16 0.36 -4.13
C LYS A 118 -54.61 -0.09 -4.23
N ARG A 119 -55.36 -0.02 -3.13
CA ARG A 119 -56.83 -0.17 -3.15
C ARG A 119 -57.39 1.11 -3.78
N ASN A 120 -58.03 0.97 -4.94
CA ASN A 120 -58.94 1.97 -5.51
C ASN A 120 -60.23 2.04 -4.68
#